data_AF-A0A847LP69-F1
#
_entry.id   AF-A0A847LP69-F1
#
_cell.length_a   1.000
_cell.length_b   1.000
_cell.length_c   1.000
_cell.angle_alpha   90.00
_cell.angle_beta   90.00
_cell.angle_gamma   90.00
#
_symmetry.space_group_name_H-M   'P 1'
#
loop_
_entity.id
_entity.type
_entity.pdbx_description
1 polymer ?
#
loop_
_entity_poly.entity_id
_entity_poly.type
_entity_poly.pdbx_seq_one_letter_code
_entity_poly.pdbx_strand_id
1 'polypeptide(L)'
;MTTLIIAFSILTIVIGALSFFMSESLVIALITSTITIIYVFGVAGKRIQKSQAQISNTRQCYAFINQFIITLSVHESISATYNHLQEQWPPGVRKHLDDSGILDPFQNLISLQNYFTSKLYRVFLDLLNIYKSEGGDIIKISDYLLAQVRLGGEVIENLLTLVKKKFAEISSLWIMSFIVLIAAKYAIGDIYEIMIKNPIFLVFIVGYFLIFLFAFHLFLNQFYTLSMEVNNNEV
;
A
#
# COMPACT_ATOMS: atom_id res chain seq x y z
N MET A 1 1.65 -0.89 -11.92
CA MET A 1 0.88 0.33 -12.28
C MET A 1 -0.22 0.01 -13.31
N THR A 2 0.11 -0.67 -14.40
CA THR A 2 -0.84 -1.10 -15.44
C THR A 2 -2.00 -1.94 -14.90
N THR A 3 -1.73 -2.91 -14.04
CA THR A 3 -2.75 -3.77 -13.41
C THR A 3 -3.77 -2.98 -12.59
N LEU A 4 -3.32 -1.98 -11.85
CA LEU A 4 -4.17 -1.12 -11.02
C LEU A 4 -5.05 -0.19 -11.87
N ILE A 5 -4.48 0.36 -12.96
CA ILE A 5 -5.24 1.17 -13.92
C ILE A 5 -6.34 0.33 -14.57
N ILE A 6 -6.03 -0.89 -15.00
CA ILE A 6 -7.00 -1.80 -15.63
C ILE A 6 -8.13 -2.12 -14.64
N ALA A 7 -7.80 -2.50 -13.40
CA ALA A 7 -8.79 -2.81 -12.38
C ALA A 7 -9.72 -1.61 -12.10
N PHE A 8 -9.17 -0.41 -12.05
CA PHE A 8 -9.91 0.84 -11.83
C PHE A 8 -10.83 1.23 -12.99
N SER A 9 -10.36 1.03 -14.22
CA SER A 9 -11.19 1.21 -15.41
C SER A 9 -12.36 0.23 -15.43
N ILE A 10 -12.12 -1.05 -15.12
CA ILE A 10 -13.17 -2.07 -15.04
C ILE A 10 -14.19 -1.69 -13.96
N LEU A 11 -13.74 -1.32 -12.75
CA LEU A 11 -14.62 -0.92 -11.65
C LEU A 11 -15.53 0.26 -12.05
N THR A 12 -14.94 1.27 -12.71
CA THR A 12 -15.69 2.44 -13.18
C THR A 12 -16.78 2.05 -14.19
N ILE A 13 -16.43 1.20 -15.17
CA ILE A 13 -17.39 0.74 -16.18
C ILE A 13 -18.53 -0.03 -15.53
N VAL A 14 -18.22 -0.92 -14.59
CA VAL A 14 -19.24 -1.72 -13.87
C VAL A 14 -20.18 -0.81 -13.07
N ILE A 15 -19.65 0.18 -12.35
CA ILE A 15 -20.47 1.13 -11.58
C ILE A 15 -21.34 1.99 -12.51
N GLY A 16 -20.77 2.47 -13.63
CA GLY A 16 -21.52 3.22 -14.63
C GLY A 16 -22.64 2.41 -15.27
N ALA A 17 -22.36 1.16 -15.63
CA ALA A 17 -23.35 0.24 -16.20
C ALA A 17 -24.46 -0.10 -15.20
N LEU A 18 -24.12 -0.36 -13.93
CA LEU A 18 -25.10 -0.57 -12.86
C LEU A 18 -25.95 0.68 -12.64
N SER A 19 -25.34 1.87 -12.63
CA SER A 19 -26.06 3.14 -12.48
C SER A 19 -27.02 3.41 -13.64
N PHE A 20 -26.59 3.13 -14.88
CA PHE A 20 -27.47 3.18 -16.05
C PHE A 20 -28.62 2.18 -15.94
N PHE A 21 -28.30 0.94 -15.60
CA PHE A 21 -29.29 -0.13 -15.48
C PHE A 21 -30.34 0.19 -14.41
N MET A 22 -29.96 0.83 -13.31
CA MET A 22 -30.93 1.25 -12.30
C MET A 22 -31.70 2.51 -12.73
N SER A 23 -31.02 3.58 -13.09
CA SER A 23 -31.68 4.87 -13.34
C SER A 23 -32.38 4.99 -14.70
N GLU A 24 -32.11 4.08 -15.65
CA GLU A 24 -32.52 4.15 -17.07
C GLU A 24 -32.19 5.50 -17.73
N SER A 25 -31.27 6.24 -17.12
CA SER A 25 -30.90 7.59 -17.50
C SER A 25 -29.41 7.61 -17.80
N LEU A 26 -29.09 7.85 -19.07
CA LEU A 26 -27.71 8.01 -19.52
C LEU A 26 -27.01 9.15 -18.78
N VAL A 27 -27.75 10.22 -18.44
CA VAL A 27 -27.21 11.39 -17.73
C VAL A 27 -26.72 10.99 -16.34
N ILE A 28 -27.52 10.24 -15.58
CA ILE A 28 -27.14 9.79 -14.23
C ILE A 28 -25.95 8.84 -14.30
N ALA A 29 -25.96 7.90 -15.25
CA ALA A 29 -24.85 6.98 -15.47
C ALA A 29 -23.53 7.72 -15.74
N LEU A 30 -23.55 8.73 -16.61
CA LEU A 30 -22.39 9.55 -16.92
C LEU A 30 -21.91 10.31 -15.68
N ILE A 31 -22.80 10.97 -14.95
CA ILE A 31 -22.44 11.69 -13.70
C ILE A 31 -21.76 10.74 -12.70
N THR A 32 -22.38 9.57 -12.43
CA THR A 32 -21.80 8.60 -11.49
C THR A 32 -20.46 8.03 -11.97
N SER A 33 -20.31 7.82 -13.29
CA SER A 33 -19.06 7.34 -13.89
C SER A 33 -17.97 8.40 -13.78
N THR A 34 -18.26 9.65 -14.12
CA THR A 34 -17.31 10.77 -14.02
C THR A 34 -16.84 10.98 -12.58
N ILE A 35 -17.75 10.98 -11.60
CA ILE A 35 -17.38 11.08 -10.18
C ILE A 35 -16.47 9.91 -9.77
N THR A 36 -16.81 8.69 -10.20
CA THR A 36 -16.00 7.50 -9.92
C THR A 36 -14.61 7.60 -10.55
N ILE A 37 -14.48 8.04 -11.80
CA ILE A 37 -13.18 8.25 -12.47
C ILE A 37 -12.33 9.25 -11.69
N ILE A 38 -12.90 10.43 -11.39
CA ILE A 38 -12.18 11.50 -10.68
C ILE A 38 -11.69 10.98 -9.32
N TYR A 39 -12.54 10.27 -8.59
CA TYR A 39 -12.21 9.70 -7.30
C TYR A 39 -11.09 8.65 -7.41
N VAL A 40 -11.26 7.68 -8.30
CA VAL A 40 -10.38 6.50 -8.40
C VAL A 40 -8.99 6.91 -8.91
N PHE A 41 -8.91 7.74 -9.94
CA PHE A 41 -7.62 8.19 -10.49
C PHE A 41 -7.00 9.35 -9.70
N GLY A 42 -7.82 10.27 -9.16
CA GLY A 42 -7.33 11.45 -8.44
C GLY A 42 -6.87 11.15 -7.01
N VAL A 43 -7.65 10.33 -6.28
CA VAL A 43 -7.46 10.10 -4.84
C VAL A 43 -6.96 8.68 -4.56
N ALA A 44 -7.72 7.66 -4.99
CA ALA A 44 -7.43 6.27 -4.64
C ALA A 44 -6.08 5.79 -5.20
N GLY A 45 -5.82 6.06 -6.48
CA GLY A 45 -4.59 5.65 -7.15
C GLY A 45 -3.33 6.19 -6.48
N LYS A 46 -3.32 7.48 -6.13
CA LYS A 46 -2.18 8.11 -5.44
C LYS A 46 -1.94 7.50 -4.07
N ARG A 47 -3.00 7.26 -3.29
CA ARG A 47 -2.89 6.68 -1.93
C ARG A 47 -2.37 5.25 -1.95
N ILE A 48 -2.90 4.41 -2.85
CA ILE A 48 -2.44 3.01 -2.97
C ILE A 48 -0.98 2.96 -3.43
N GLN A 49 -0.59 3.76 -4.43
CA GLN A 49 0.79 3.80 -4.90
C GLN A 49 1.75 4.24 -3.79
N LYS A 50 1.40 5.30 -3.05
CA LYS A 50 2.22 5.78 -1.93
C LYS A 50 2.35 4.70 -0.84
N SER A 51 1.25 4.05 -0.46
CA SER A 51 1.26 2.97 0.51
C SER A 51 2.10 1.76 0.08
N GLN A 52 1.96 1.32 -1.19
CA GLN A 52 2.76 0.22 -1.74
C GLN A 52 4.25 0.57 -1.78
N ALA A 53 4.60 1.80 -2.18
CA ALA A 53 5.99 2.25 -2.19
C ALA A 53 6.58 2.26 -0.78
N GLN A 54 5.81 2.72 0.22
CA GLN A 54 6.23 2.71 1.61
C GLN A 54 6.47 1.30 2.14
N ILE A 55 5.48 0.41 2.02
CA ILE A 55 5.60 -0.99 2.46
C ILE A 55 6.79 -1.67 1.77
N SER A 56 6.97 -1.45 0.47
CA SER A 56 8.09 -2.01 -0.29
C SER A 56 9.43 -1.50 0.22
N ASN A 57 9.56 -0.19 0.47
CA ASN A 57 10.78 0.41 0.99
C ASN A 57 11.11 -0.11 2.41
N THR A 58 10.11 -0.20 3.29
CA THR A 58 10.27 -0.75 4.64
C THR A 58 10.72 -2.22 4.59
N ARG A 59 10.09 -3.04 3.73
CA ARG A 59 10.48 -4.45 3.54
C ARG A 59 11.91 -4.58 3.01
N GLN A 60 12.29 -3.73 2.05
CA GLN A 60 13.66 -3.69 1.53
C GLN A 60 14.66 -3.28 2.61
N CYS A 61 14.32 -2.30 3.46
CA CYS A 61 15.14 -1.89 4.59
C CYS A 61 15.39 -3.06 5.56
N TYR A 62 14.33 -3.80 5.91
CA TYR A 62 14.42 -4.94 6.83
C TYR A 62 15.27 -6.07 6.26
N ALA A 63 15.06 -6.41 4.98
CA ALA A 63 15.88 -7.38 4.28
C ALA A 63 17.36 -6.92 4.21
N PHE A 64 17.58 -5.65 3.91
CA PHE A 64 18.91 -5.05 3.83
C PHE A 64 19.65 -5.13 5.17
N ILE A 65 19.03 -4.68 6.28
CA ILE A 65 19.63 -4.72 7.62
C ILE A 65 20.01 -6.16 8.00
N ASN A 66 19.06 -7.09 7.84
CA ASN A 66 19.28 -8.49 8.20
C ASN A 66 20.42 -9.11 7.37
N GLN A 67 20.40 -8.93 6.05
CA GLN A 67 21.43 -9.44 5.16
C GLN A 67 22.80 -8.81 5.46
N PHE A 68 22.85 -7.50 5.72
CA PHE A 68 24.10 -6.81 6.03
C PHE A 68 24.73 -7.34 7.31
N ILE A 69 23.96 -7.48 8.38
CA ILE A 69 24.45 -8.01 9.67
C ILE A 69 24.98 -9.44 9.52
N ILE A 70 24.24 -10.32 8.83
CA ILE A 70 24.64 -11.71 8.60
C ILE A 70 25.93 -11.77 7.77
N THR A 71 26.06 -10.95 6.73
CA THR A 71 27.30 -10.94 5.93
C THR A 71 28.46 -10.32 6.69
N LEU A 72 28.20 -9.32 7.55
CA LEU A 72 29.20 -8.70 8.42
C LEU A 72 29.76 -9.68 9.45
N SER A 73 28.92 -10.57 9.98
CA SER A 73 29.40 -11.61 10.91
C SER A 73 30.33 -12.64 10.25
N VAL A 74 30.36 -12.71 8.91
CA VAL A 74 31.24 -13.61 8.16
C VAL A 74 32.50 -12.90 7.66
N HIS A 75 32.38 -11.65 7.21
CA HIS A 75 33.49 -10.92 6.57
C HIS A 75 34.26 -10.00 7.53
N GLU A 76 33.78 -9.84 8.77
CA GLU A 76 34.38 -9.12 9.91
C GLU A 76 34.68 -7.62 9.69
N SER A 77 34.62 -7.12 8.46
CA SER A 77 34.85 -5.72 8.10
C SER A 77 33.72 -5.15 7.25
N ILE A 78 33.30 -3.93 7.59
CA ILE A 78 32.19 -3.22 6.92
C ILE A 78 32.46 -3.05 5.42
N SER A 79 33.69 -2.71 5.04
CA SER A 79 34.05 -2.50 3.63
C SER A 79 33.98 -3.79 2.81
N ALA A 80 34.43 -4.92 3.37
CA ALA A 80 34.33 -6.22 2.68
C ALA A 80 32.86 -6.64 2.52
N THR A 81 32.05 -6.48 3.58
CA THR A 81 30.60 -6.73 3.53
C THR A 81 29.89 -5.87 2.50
N TYR A 82 30.20 -4.57 2.47
CA TYR A 82 29.64 -3.64 1.50
C TYR A 82 29.92 -4.08 0.07
N ASN A 83 31.20 -4.35 -0.25
CA ASN A 83 31.61 -4.77 -1.58
C ASN A 83 30.98 -6.11 -1.98
N HIS A 84 30.85 -7.04 -1.04
CA HIS A 84 30.19 -8.33 -1.27
C HIS A 84 28.69 -8.17 -1.58
N LEU A 85 28.00 -7.28 -0.88
CA LEU A 85 26.56 -7.12 -1.02
C LEU A 85 26.14 -6.17 -2.15
N GLN A 86 27.03 -5.32 -2.63
CA GLN A 86 26.75 -4.32 -3.67
C GLN A 86 26.06 -4.93 -4.90
N GLU A 87 26.50 -6.11 -5.34
CA GLU A 87 25.93 -6.82 -6.50
C GLU A 87 24.51 -7.37 -6.24
N GLN A 88 24.19 -7.62 -4.98
CA GLN A 88 22.93 -8.23 -4.53
C GLN A 88 21.87 -7.19 -4.12
N TRP A 89 22.22 -5.91 -4.07
CA TRP A 89 21.29 -4.88 -3.60
C TRP A 89 20.07 -4.70 -4.51
N PRO A 90 18.92 -4.28 -3.95
CA PRO A 90 17.78 -3.90 -4.75
C PRO A 90 18.15 -2.81 -5.78
N PRO A 91 17.57 -2.84 -7.00
CA PRO A 91 17.86 -1.83 -8.03
C PRO A 91 17.65 -0.39 -7.57
N GLY A 92 16.67 -0.14 -6.69
CA GLY A 92 16.40 1.18 -6.12
C GLY A 92 17.52 1.69 -5.22
N VAL A 93 18.13 0.80 -4.43
CA VAL A 93 19.26 1.11 -3.53
C VAL A 93 20.51 1.40 -4.35
N ARG A 94 20.81 0.56 -5.37
CA ARG A 94 21.95 0.76 -6.26
C ARG A 94 21.89 2.12 -6.96
N LYS A 95 20.75 2.42 -7.57
CA LYS A 95 20.54 3.71 -8.25
C LYS A 95 20.78 4.90 -7.32
N HIS A 96 20.27 4.84 -6.09
CA HIS A 96 20.47 5.91 -5.10
C HIS A 96 21.95 6.11 -4.75
N LEU A 97 22.73 5.02 -4.67
CA LEU A 97 24.15 5.09 -4.37
C LEU A 97 24.98 5.55 -5.57
N ASP A 98 24.66 5.10 -6.78
CA ASP A 98 25.29 5.56 -8.02
C ASP A 98 25.10 7.07 -8.22
N ASP A 99 23.90 7.58 -7.91
CA ASP A 99 23.58 9.01 -7.96
C ASP A 99 24.33 9.84 -6.89
N SER A 100 24.79 9.21 -5.80
CA SER A 100 25.46 9.90 -4.69
C SER A 100 26.96 10.18 -4.93
N GLY A 101 27.62 9.38 -5.78
CA GLY A 101 29.03 9.57 -6.15
C GLY A 101 30.05 9.40 -5.00
N ILE A 102 29.65 8.82 -3.87
CA ILE A 102 30.50 8.67 -2.68
C ILE A 102 31.36 7.40 -2.80
N LEU A 103 32.68 7.54 -2.63
CA LEU A 103 33.64 6.42 -2.74
C LEU A 103 33.79 5.60 -1.44
N ASP A 104 33.48 6.19 -0.27
CA ASP A 104 33.65 5.51 1.01
C ASP A 104 32.45 4.60 1.34
N PRO A 105 32.65 3.28 1.56
CA PRO A 105 31.59 2.33 1.87
C PRO A 105 30.72 2.72 3.08
N PHE A 106 31.32 3.32 4.11
CA PHE A 106 30.58 3.69 5.31
C PHE A 106 29.72 4.94 5.09
N GLN A 107 30.26 5.95 4.42
CA GLN A 107 29.49 7.14 4.01
C GLN A 107 28.33 6.79 3.07
N ASN A 108 28.51 5.78 2.20
CA ASN A 108 27.42 5.25 1.37
C ASN A 108 26.28 4.65 2.22
N LEU A 109 26.59 3.95 3.31
CA LEU A 109 25.57 3.47 4.24
C LEU A 109 24.85 4.63 4.94
N ILE A 110 25.55 5.69 5.31
CA ILE A 110 24.93 6.89 5.90
C ILE A 110 23.99 7.56 4.89
N SER A 111 24.37 7.66 3.62
CA SER A 111 23.56 8.33 2.60
C SER A 111 22.22 7.63 2.33
N LEU A 112 22.15 6.31 2.58
CA LEU A 112 20.92 5.52 2.50
C LEU A 112 19.90 5.85 3.59
N GLN A 113 20.26 6.60 4.63
CA GLN A 113 19.30 7.08 5.63
C GLN A 113 18.21 7.96 5.01
N ASN A 114 18.53 8.68 3.92
CA ASN A 114 17.55 9.48 3.18
C ASN A 114 16.62 8.61 2.31
N TYR A 115 17.10 7.43 1.91
CA TYR A 115 16.34 6.46 1.13
C TYR A 115 15.42 5.62 2.02
N PHE A 116 15.99 5.02 3.07
CA PHE A 116 15.26 4.24 4.06
C PHE A 116 14.69 5.14 5.15
N THR A 117 13.39 5.42 5.08
CA THR A 117 12.70 6.27 6.05
C THR A 117 12.44 5.60 7.41
N SER A 118 12.84 4.33 7.59
CA SER A 118 12.60 3.58 8.83
C SER A 118 13.53 4.01 9.97
N LYS A 119 12.97 4.13 11.19
CA LYS A 119 13.77 4.42 12.40
C LYS A 119 14.79 3.32 12.71
N LEU A 120 14.49 2.05 12.38
CA LEU A 120 15.40 0.92 12.58
C LEU A 120 16.68 1.04 11.76
N TYR A 121 16.65 1.74 10.63
CA TYR A 121 17.85 2.00 9.84
C TYR A 121 18.85 2.92 10.58
N ARG A 122 18.34 3.86 11.38
CA ARG A 122 19.20 4.73 12.20
C ARG A 122 19.90 3.93 13.28
N VAL A 123 19.13 3.09 13.99
CA VAL A 123 19.67 2.17 15.00
C VAL A 123 20.72 1.25 14.38
N PHE A 124 20.49 0.75 13.17
CA PHE A 124 21.47 -0.03 12.43
C PHE A 124 22.79 0.73 12.20
N LEU A 125 22.74 1.99 11.75
CA LEU A 125 23.95 2.80 11.56
C LEU A 125 24.69 3.05 12.88
N ASP A 126 23.97 3.27 13.98
CA ASP A 126 24.56 3.45 15.30
C ASP A 126 25.27 2.17 15.77
N LEU A 127 24.67 0.99 15.56
CA LEU A 127 25.31 -0.29 15.87
C LEU A 127 26.55 -0.53 15.00
N LEU A 128 26.53 -0.15 13.72
CA LEU A 128 27.72 -0.25 12.87
C LEU A 128 28.85 0.68 13.35
N ASN A 129 28.53 1.88 13.84
CA ASN A 129 29.52 2.77 14.45
C ASN A 129 30.15 2.15 15.69
N ILE A 130 29.33 1.60 16.60
CA ILE A 130 29.80 0.91 17.81
C ILE A 130 30.71 -0.27 17.44
N TYR A 131 30.27 -1.11 16.49
CA TYR A 131 31.07 -2.22 15.99
C TYR A 131 32.40 -1.77 15.38
N LYS A 132 32.40 -0.66 14.62
CA LYS A 132 33.63 -0.11 14.03
C LYS A 132 34.61 0.40 15.10
N SER A 133 34.12 0.98 16.21
CA SER A 133 34.96 1.52 17.28
C SER A 133 35.42 0.48 18.28
N GLU A 134 34.56 -0.48 18.63
CA GLU A 134 34.77 -1.41 19.75
C GLU A 134 35.02 -2.85 19.29
N GLY A 135 34.67 -3.20 18.05
CA GLY A 135 34.72 -4.56 17.53
C GLY A 135 33.71 -5.49 18.21
N GLY A 136 34.03 -6.78 18.26
CA GLY A 136 33.24 -7.79 18.97
C GLY A 136 32.37 -8.65 18.05
N ASP A 137 31.35 -9.26 18.64
CA ASP A 137 30.42 -10.15 17.93
C ASP A 137 29.21 -9.34 17.46
N ILE A 138 29.19 -8.98 16.17
CA ILE A 138 28.13 -8.15 15.58
C ILE A 138 26.74 -8.78 15.74
N ILE A 139 26.63 -10.11 15.76
CA ILE A 139 25.35 -10.79 15.93
C ILE A 139 24.81 -10.46 17.32
N LYS A 140 25.60 -10.66 18.37
CA LYS A 140 25.19 -10.34 19.74
C LYS A 140 24.85 -8.86 19.93
N ILE A 141 25.63 -7.96 19.32
CA ILE A 141 25.39 -6.52 19.38
C ILE A 141 24.05 -6.15 18.71
N SER A 142 23.67 -6.88 17.68
CA SER A 142 22.49 -6.59 16.86
C SER A 142 21.29 -7.50 17.12
N ASP A 143 21.36 -8.46 18.05
CA ASP A 143 20.29 -9.41 18.35
C ASP A 143 18.94 -8.73 18.58
N TYR A 144 18.92 -7.64 19.34
CA TYR A 144 17.70 -6.86 19.59
C TYR A 144 17.18 -6.20 18.31
N LEU A 145 18.06 -5.61 17.50
CA LEU A 145 17.69 -5.01 16.22
C LEU A 145 17.15 -6.05 15.25
N LEU A 146 17.80 -7.21 15.14
CA LEU A 146 17.35 -8.32 14.30
C LEU A 146 15.99 -8.84 14.73
N ALA A 147 15.76 -8.96 16.05
CA ALA A 147 14.44 -9.31 16.59
C ALA A 147 13.37 -8.27 16.19
N GLN A 148 13.67 -6.97 16.31
CA GLN A 148 12.76 -5.90 15.89
C GLN A 148 12.49 -5.89 14.38
N VAL A 149 13.53 -6.10 13.56
CA VAL A 149 13.40 -6.22 12.10
C VAL A 149 12.52 -7.40 11.72
N ARG A 150 12.68 -8.55 12.38
CA ARG A 150 11.85 -9.74 12.17
C ARG A 150 10.39 -9.50 12.56
N LEU A 151 10.16 -8.95 13.76
CA LEU A 151 8.82 -8.59 14.23
C LEU A 151 8.15 -7.61 13.27
N GLY A 152 8.86 -6.57 12.83
CA GLY A 152 8.36 -5.62 11.83
C GLY A 152 8.00 -6.28 10.50
N GLY A 153 8.80 -7.25 10.04
CA GLY A 153 8.48 -8.06 8.86
C GLY A 153 7.21 -8.88 9.03
N GLU A 154 7.02 -9.52 10.18
CA GLU A 154 5.81 -10.29 10.52
C GLU A 154 4.57 -9.39 10.58
N VAL A 155 4.70 -8.19 11.16
CA VAL A 155 3.63 -7.18 11.20
C VAL A 155 3.20 -6.75 9.80
N ILE A 156 4.15 -6.53 8.87
CA ILE A 156 3.84 -6.19 7.46
C ILE A 156 3.04 -7.31 6.78
N GLU A 157 3.45 -8.57 6.94
CA GLU A 157 2.75 -9.70 6.32
C GLU A 157 1.35 -9.91 6.94
N ASN A 158 1.22 -9.72 8.25
CA ASN A 158 -0.07 -9.72 8.94
C ASN A 158 -0.98 -8.60 8.45
N LEU A 159 -0.45 -7.38 8.27
CA LEU A 159 -1.18 -6.25 7.70
C LEU A 159 -1.71 -6.58 6.30
N LEU A 160 -0.84 -7.07 5.41
CA LEU A 160 -1.22 -7.41 4.03
C LEU A 160 -2.31 -8.48 3.99
N THR A 161 -2.22 -9.47 4.88
CA THR A 161 -3.22 -10.54 5.01
C THR A 161 -4.55 -10.00 5.53
N LEU A 162 -4.52 -9.14 6.56
CA LEU A 162 -5.69 -8.47 7.10
C LEU A 162 -6.39 -7.61 6.04
N VAL A 163 -5.63 -6.84 5.27
CA VAL A 163 -6.14 -5.97 4.21
C VAL A 163 -6.81 -6.79 3.11
N LYS A 164 -6.20 -7.90 2.68
CA LYS A 164 -6.82 -8.83 1.71
C LYS A 164 -8.14 -9.39 2.24
N LYS A 165 -8.17 -9.83 3.50
CA LYS A 165 -9.39 -10.36 4.13
C LYS A 165 -10.48 -9.29 4.20
N LYS A 166 -10.15 -8.08 4.67
CA LYS A 166 -11.10 -6.97 4.77
C LYS A 166 -11.59 -6.48 3.41
N PHE A 167 -10.72 -6.48 2.40
CA PHE A 167 -11.13 -6.19 1.03
C PHE A 167 -12.14 -7.21 0.51
N ALA A 168 -11.93 -8.50 0.77
CA ALA A 168 -12.87 -9.56 0.39
C ALA A 168 -14.21 -9.44 1.13
N GLU A 169 -14.20 -9.16 2.44
CA GLU A 169 -15.40 -8.92 3.25
C GLU A 169 -16.22 -7.75 2.69
N ILE A 170 -15.58 -6.59 2.47
CA ILE A 170 -16.26 -5.39 1.95
C ILE A 170 -16.78 -5.63 0.53
N SER A 171 -15.99 -6.28 -0.32
CA SER A 171 -16.40 -6.59 -1.70
C SER A 171 -17.61 -7.52 -1.72
N SER A 172 -17.63 -8.56 -0.87
CA SER A 172 -18.77 -9.48 -0.74
C SER A 172 -20.04 -8.74 -0.29
N LEU A 173 -19.91 -7.83 0.67
CA LEU A 173 -21.02 -7.02 1.18
C LEU A 173 -21.65 -6.16 0.08
N TRP A 174 -20.81 -5.50 -0.72
CA TRP A 174 -21.29 -4.67 -1.84
C TRP A 174 -21.85 -5.48 -3.00
N ILE A 175 -21.25 -6.63 -3.33
CA ILE A 175 -21.80 -7.55 -4.33
C ILE A 175 -23.22 -7.99 -3.92
N MET A 176 -23.41 -8.40 -2.66
CA MET A 176 -24.74 -8.77 -2.16
C MET A 176 -25.72 -7.60 -2.21
N SER A 177 -25.27 -6.39 -1.84
CA SER A 177 -26.09 -5.19 -1.93
C SER A 177 -26.53 -4.89 -3.37
N PHE A 178 -25.65 -5.04 -4.36
CA PHE A 178 -26.01 -4.88 -5.77
C PHE A 178 -26.98 -5.98 -6.26
N ILE A 179 -26.79 -7.23 -5.83
CA ILE A 179 -27.70 -8.34 -6.17
C ILE A 179 -29.11 -8.05 -5.64
N VAL A 180 -29.24 -7.60 -4.39
CA VAL A 180 -30.54 -7.23 -3.80
C VAL A 180 -31.18 -6.10 -4.60
N LEU A 181 -30.40 -5.11 -5.02
CA LEU A 181 -30.91 -3.98 -5.78
C LEU A 181 -31.39 -4.39 -7.19
N ILE A 182 -30.66 -5.29 -7.87
CA ILE A 182 -31.08 -5.89 -9.14
C ILE A 182 -32.36 -6.72 -8.95
N ALA A 183 -32.40 -7.58 -7.95
CA ALA A 183 -33.56 -8.42 -7.66
C ALA A 183 -34.80 -7.58 -7.33
N ALA A 184 -34.64 -6.51 -6.55
CA ALA A 184 -35.71 -5.57 -6.24
C ALA A 184 -36.27 -4.92 -7.52
N LYS A 185 -35.41 -4.43 -8.42
CA LYS A 185 -35.86 -3.85 -9.70
C LYS A 185 -36.76 -4.83 -10.48
N TYR A 186 -36.38 -6.10 -10.57
CA TYR A 186 -37.17 -7.10 -11.28
C TYR A 186 -38.44 -7.53 -10.54
N ALA A 187 -38.38 -7.65 -9.21
CA ALA A 187 -39.51 -8.12 -8.41
C ALA A 187 -40.69 -7.15 -8.40
N ILE A 188 -40.42 -5.85 -8.50
CA ILE A 188 -41.44 -4.78 -8.48
C ILE A 188 -41.45 -3.96 -9.77
N GLY A 189 -41.22 -4.59 -10.92
CA GLY A 189 -41.04 -3.93 -12.22
C GLY A 189 -42.08 -2.84 -12.54
N ASP A 190 -43.38 -3.15 -12.44
CA ASP A 190 -44.45 -2.19 -12.74
C ASP A 190 -44.41 -0.96 -11.82
N ILE A 191 -44.11 -1.17 -10.53
CA ILE A 191 -43.98 -0.09 -9.55
C ILE A 191 -42.71 0.70 -9.82
N TYR A 192 -41.63 0.02 -10.20
CA TYR A 192 -40.34 0.62 -10.53
C TYR A 192 -40.44 1.62 -11.68
N GLU A 193 -41.16 1.29 -12.75
CA GLU A 193 -41.41 2.19 -13.89
C GLU A 193 -42.15 3.48 -13.50
N ILE A 194 -42.99 3.42 -12.46
CA ILE A 194 -43.64 4.60 -11.89
C ILE A 194 -42.65 5.39 -11.03
N MET A 195 -41.87 4.69 -10.19
CA MET A 195 -40.90 5.30 -9.27
C MET A 195 -39.79 6.05 -10.01
N ILE A 196 -39.32 5.55 -11.14
CA ILE A 196 -38.21 6.16 -11.90
C ILE A 196 -38.55 7.54 -12.47
N LYS A 197 -39.85 7.82 -12.66
CA LYS A 197 -40.35 9.15 -13.08
C LYS A 197 -40.29 10.17 -11.93
N ASN A 198 -40.17 9.71 -10.68
CA ASN A 198 -40.04 10.60 -9.53
C ASN A 198 -38.56 11.01 -9.34
N PRO A 199 -38.23 12.31 -9.43
CA PRO A 199 -36.85 12.77 -9.29
C PRO A 199 -36.23 12.44 -7.92
N ILE A 200 -37.05 12.32 -6.86
CA ILE A 200 -36.57 11.95 -5.52
C ILE A 200 -35.98 10.53 -5.52
N PHE A 201 -36.61 9.61 -6.25
CA PHE A 201 -36.11 8.24 -6.36
C PHE A 201 -34.75 8.18 -7.06
N LEU A 202 -34.57 8.97 -8.12
CA LEU A 202 -33.29 9.08 -8.82
C LEU A 202 -32.18 9.63 -7.92
N VAL A 203 -32.49 10.60 -7.04
CA VAL A 203 -31.53 11.11 -6.05
C VAL A 203 -31.11 10.00 -5.08
N PHE A 204 -32.02 9.12 -4.65
CA PHE A 204 -31.66 7.98 -3.81
C PHE A 204 -30.74 6.98 -4.51
N ILE A 205 -30.95 6.72 -5.82
CA ILE A 205 -30.04 5.87 -6.61
C ILE A 205 -28.63 6.48 -6.63
N VAL A 206 -28.51 7.78 -6.93
CA VAL A 206 -27.21 8.47 -6.91
C VAL A 206 -26.59 8.43 -5.51
N GLY A 207 -27.39 8.69 -4.47
CA GLY A 207 -26.97 8.62 -3.08
C GLY A 207 -26.41 7.25 -2.69
N TYR A 208 -27.03 6.16 -3.15
CA TYR A 208 -26.54 4.81 -2.94
C TYR A 208 -25.13 4.58 -3.53
N PHE A 209 -24.89 5.03 -4.76
CA PHE A 209 -23.55 4.94 -5.38
C PHE A 209 -22.52 5.84 -4.68
N LEU A 210 -22.93 7.01 -4.17
CA LEU A 210 -22.05 7.86 -3.37
C LEU A 210 -21.69 7.20 -2.03
N ILE A 211 -22.62 6.53 -1.37
CA ILE A 211 -22.34 5.75 -0.16
C ILE A 211 -21.36 4.61 -0.47
N PHE A 212 -21.51 3.93 -1.61
CA PHE A 212 -20.53 2.95 -2.09
C PHE A 212 -19.12 3.56 -2.20
N LEU A 213 -18.98 4.68 -2.89
CA LEU A 213 -17.70 5.37 -3.04
C LEU A 213 -17.13 5.83 -1.70
N PHE A 214 -17.98 6.30 -0.79
CA PHE A 214 -17.57 6.72 0.55
C PHE A 214 -17.07 5.54 1.39
N ALA A 215 -17.76 4.40 1.36
CA ALA A 215 -17.29 3.19 2.05
C ALA A 215 -15.93 2.71 1.49
N PHE A 216 -15.78 2.74 0.17
CA PHE A 216 -14.50 2.45 -0.48
C PHE A 216 -13.41 3.47 -0.09
N HIS A 217 -13.78 4.74 0.10
CA HIS A 217 -12.87 5.77 0.61
C HIS A 217 -12.38 5.50 2.03
N LEU A 218 -13.29 5.16 2.95
CA LEU A 218 -12.93 4.84 4.32
C LEU A 218 -11.96 3.66 4.37
N PHE A 219 -12.23 2.60 3.59
CA PHE A 219 -11.35 1.44 3.50
C PHE A 219 -9.93 1.82 3.05
N LEU A 220 -9.81 2.60 1.98
CA LEU A 220 -8.50 3.03 1.48
C LEU A 220 -7.77 3.97 2.44
N ASN A 221 -8.51 4.83 3.15
CA ASN A 221 -7.93 5.72 4.13
C ASN A 221 -7.34 4.92 5.31
N GLN A 222 -8.08 3.93 5.80
CA GLN A 222 -7.61 3.07 6.88
C GLN A 222 -6.37 2.27 6.46
N PHE A 223 -6.35 1.73 5.23
CA PHE A 223 -5.16 1.05 4.71
C PHE A 223 -3.94 1.98 4.62
N TYR A 224 -4.15 3.21 4.14
CA TYR A 224 -3.09 4.20 4.05
C TYR A 224 -2.51 4.55 5.43
N THR A 225 -3.38 4.82 6.42
CA THR A 225 -2.95 5.13 7.80
C THR A 225 -2.18 3.97 8.42
N LEU A 226 -2.67 2.74 8.34
CA LEU A 226 -1.98 1.57 8.89
C LEU A 226 -0.61 1.36 8.24
N SER A 227 -0.48 1.61 6.93
CA SER A 227 0.81 1.52 6.25
C SER A 227 1.82 2.58 6.71
N MET A 228 1.34 3.75 7.14
CA MET A 228 2.18 4.80 7.72
C MET A 228 2.67 4.43 9.13
N GLU A 229 1.78 3.89 9.97
CA GLU A 229 2.10 3.46 11.34
C GLU A 229 3.18 2.38 11.35
N VAL A 230 3.04 1.37 10.47
CA VAL A 230 4.04 0.30 10.31
C VAL A 230 5.39 0.86 9.86
N ASN A 231 5.42 1.86 8.99
CA ASN A 231 6.68 2.48 8.57
C ASN A 231 7.37 3.28 9.70
N ASN A 232 6.59 3.86 10.60
CA ASN A 232 7.11 4.66 11.71
C ASN A 232 7.56 3.83 12.93
N ASN A 233 7.40 2.50 12.88
CA ASN A 233 7.63 1.59 14.01
C ASN A 233 6.91 2.04 15.28
N GLU A 234 5.67 2.53 15.14
CA GLU A 234 4.79 2.94 16.24
C GLU A 234 3.79 1.84 16.61
N VAL A 235 4.10 0.59 16.25
CA VAL A 235 3.28 -0.60 16.53
C VAL A 235 3.77 -1.29 17.80
#